data_AF-B9MR47-F1
#
_entry.id   AF-B9MR47-F1
#
_cell.length_a   1.000
_cell.length_b   1.000
_cell.length_c   1.000
_cell.angle_alpha   90.00
_cell.angle_beta   90.00
_cell.angle_gamma   90.00
#
_symmetry.space_group_name_H-M   'P 1'
#
loop_
_entity.id
_entity.type
_entity.pdbx_description
1 polymer ?
#
loop_
_entity_poly.entity_id
_entity_poly.type
_entity_poly.pdbx_seq_one_letter_code
_entity_poly.pdbx_strand_id
1 'polypeptide(L)' 'MSIKPKKELLRIVRTDKEIFIDSKQKMPGRGAYICKDLECLKLAMKKKGLEKSLKVNISKDFYEKLEEFLKNWQ' A
#
# COMPACT_ATOMS: atom_id res chain seq x y z
N MET A 1 11.33 -12.60 9.66
CA MET A 1 10.27 -11.63 9.32
C MET A 1 10.37 -10.50 10.33
N SER A 2 10.82 -9.32 9.92
CA SER A 2 10.98 -8.20 10.85
C SER A 2 9.62 -7.57 11.12
N ILE A 3 9.17 -7.65 12.38
CA ILE A 3 7.94 -7.01 12.84
C ILE A 3 8.21 -5.51 12.92
N LYS A 4 7.57 -4.71 12.06
CA LYS A 4 7.62 -3.25 12.14
C LYS A 4 6.48 -2.72 13.03
N PRO A 5 6.71 -1.65 13.81
CA PRO A 5 5.66 -1.00 14.59
C PRO A 5 4.48 -0.59 13.70
N LYS A 6 3.25 -0.71 14.22
CA LYS A 6 2.02 -0.35 13.47
C LYS A 6 2.03 1.08 12.92
N LYS A 7 2.73 2.01 13.60
CA LYS A 7 2.90 3.41 13.17
C LYS A 7 3.69 3.54 11.86
N GLU A 8 4.53 2.57 11.55
CA GLU A 8 5.35 2.52 10.33
C GLU A 8 4.66 1.77 9.19
N LEU A 9 3.41 1.33 9.37
CA LEU A 9 2.65 0.65 8.33
C LEU A 9 1.62 1.59 7.71
N LEU A 10 1.53 1.54 6.38
CA LEU A 10 0.50 2.17 5.58
C LEU A 10 -0.47 1.08 5.09
N ARG A 11 -1.76 1.30 5.28
CA ARG A 11 -2.79 0.40 4.77
C ARG A 11 -3.19 0.84 3.37
N ILE A 12 -3.14 -0.07 2.42
CA ILE A 12 -3.74 0.06 1.10
C ILE A 12 -5.00 -0.78 1.11
N VAL A 13 -6.14 -0.20 0.72
CA VAL A 13 -7.43 -0.88 0.72
C VAL A 13 -7.93 -1.00 -0.70
N ARG A 14 -8.45 -2.18 -1.04
CA ARG A 14 -9.27 -2.39 -2.22
C ARG A 14 -10.73 -2.42 -1.80
N THR A 15 -11.50 -1.55 -2.43
CA THR A 15 -12.97 -1.59 -2.46
C THR A 15 -13.45 -2.34 -3.72
N ASP A 16 -14.75 -2.42 -3.94
CA ASP A 16 -15.31 -3.14 -5.09
C ASP A 16 -14.87 -2.57 -6.45
N LYS A 17 -14.59 -1.26 -6.51
CA LYS A 17 -14.26 -0.57 -7.75
C LYS A 17 -12.81 -0.10 -7.81
N GLU A 18 -12.25 0.30 -6.67
CA GLU A 18 -11.02 1.09 -6.65
C GLU A 18 -10.13 0.78 -5.45
N ILE A 19 -8.88 1.24 -5.56
CA ILE A 19 -7.83 1.06 -4.56
C ILE A 19 -7.50 2.43 -3.97
N PHE A 20 -7.35 2.47 -2.64
CA PHE A 20 -7.11 3.70 -1.90
C PHE A 20 -5.97 3.54 -0.91
N ILE A 21 -5.31 4.66 -0.62
CA ILE A 21 -4.37 4.79 0.48
C ILE A 21 -5.17 5.10 1.75
N ASP A 22 -5.33 4.12 2.64
CA ASP A 22 -6.15 4.24 3.84
C ASP A 22 -5.29 4.49 5.09
N SER A 23 -4.72 5.69 5.17
CA SER A 23 -3.89 6.09 6.31
C SER A 23 -4.68 6.14 7.63
N LYS A 24 -6.00 6.40 7.56
CA LYS A 24 -6.89 6.46 8.73
C LYS A 24 -7.41 5.09 9.18
N GLN A 25 -7.20 4.03 8.38
CA GLN A 25 -7.70 2.67 8.64
C GLN A 25 -9.23 2.59 8.81
N LYS A 26 -9.98 3.42 8.07
CA LYS A 26 -11.44 3.51 8.20
C LYS A 26 -12.19 3.00 6.98
N MET A 27 -11.50 2.76 5.86
CA MET A 27 -12.18 2.37 4.63
C MET A 27 -12.57 0.89 4.66
N PRO A 28 -13.79 0.54 4.20
CA PRO A 28 -14.24 -0.83 4.08
C PRO A 28 -13.52 -1.54 2.93
N GLY A 29 -13.42 -2.87 3.03
CA GLY A 29 -12.85 -3.70 1.97
C GLY A 29 -11.55 -4.41 2.35
N ARG A 30 -10.93 -5.02 1.35
CA ARG A 30 -9.75 -5.87 1.51
C ARG A 30 -8.51 -5.01 1.70
N GLY A 31 -7.88 -5.09 2.86
CA GLY A 31 -6.67 -4.32 3.18
C GLY A 31 -5.39 -5.13 3.01
N ALA A 32 -4.32 -4.44 2.62
CA ALA A 32 -2.94 -4.91 2.65
C ALA A 32 -2.07 -3.85 3.32
N TYR A 33 -1.08 -4.26 4.12
CA TYR A 33 -0.15 -3.35 4.77
C TYR A 33 1.19 -3.35 4.05
N ILE A 34 1.77 -2.17 3.94
CA ILE A 34 3.14 -1.96 3.46
C ILE A 34 3.88 -1.06 4.45
N CYS A 35 5.19 -1.22 4.58
CA CYS A 35 5.98 -0.26 5.35
C CYS A 35 5.90 1.12 4.69
N LYS A 36 5.96 2.18 5.51
CA LYS A 36 6.09 3.58 5.08
C LYS A 36 7.51 3.89 4.63
N ASP A 37 7.99 3.15 3.64
CA ASP A 37 9.35 3.26 3.12
C ASP A 37 9.37 2.93 1.63
N LEU A 38 10.17 3.67 0.87
CA LEU A 38 10.32 3.52 -0.56
C LEU A 38 10.96 2.17 -0.93
N GLU A 39 11.84 1.61 -0.09
CA GLU A 39 12.40 0.28 -0.37
C GLU A 39 11.32 -0.80 -0.30
N CYS A 40 10.43 -0.71 0.70
CA CYS A 40 9.29 -1.61 0.80
C CYS A 40 8.36 -1.51 -0.41
N LEU A 41 8.10 -0.29 -0.91
CA LEU A 41 7.31 -0.08 -2.12
C LEU A 41 7.95 -0.75 -3.34
N LYS A 42 9.25 -0.52 -3.56
CA LYS A 42 9.99 -1.14 -4.68
C LYS A 42 9.95 -2.66 -4.62
N LEU A 43 10.14 -3.24 -3.43
CA LEU A 43 10.06 -4.69 -3.23
C LEU A 43 8.64 -5.22 -3.47
N ALA A 44 7.61 -4.50 -3.02
CA ALA A 44 6.22 -4.87 -3.23
C ALA A 44 5.86 -4.86 -4.72
N MET A 45 6.26 -3.82 -5.47
CA MET A 45 6.09 -3.74 -6.92
C MET A 45 6.79 -4.90 -7.64
N LYS A 46 8.07 -5.13 -7.33
CA LYS A 46 8.87 -6.21 -7.96
C LYS A 46 8.24 -7.59 -7.74
N LYS A 47 7.68 -7.85 -6.56
CA LYS A 47 7.08 -9.15 -6.20
C LYS A 47 5.58 -9.25 -6.52
N LYS A 48 4.97 -8.19 -7.05
CA LYS A 48 3.52 -8.02 -7.18
C LYS A 48 2.78 -8.30 -5.86
N GLY A 49 3.37 -7.83 -4.76
CA GLY A 49 2.95 -8.16 -3.40
C GLY A 49 1.60 -7.55 -3.05
N LEU A 50 1.35 -6.30 -3.46
CA LEU A 50 0.07 -5.64 -3.21
C LEU A 50 -1.04 -6.23 -4.09
N GLU A 51 -0.77 -6.54 -5.36
CA GLU A 51 -1.72 -7.18 -6.27
C GLU A 51 -2.16 -8.55 -5.75
N LYS A 52 -1.20 -9.38 -5.31
CA LYS A 52 -1.50 -10.68 -4.70
C LYS A 52 -2.32 -10.53 -3.42
N SER A 53 -1.94 -9.58 -2.57
CA SER A 53 -2.61 -9.35 -1.29
C SER A 53 -4.03 -8.83 -1.48
N LEU A 54 -4.26 -7.91 -2.42
CA LEU A 54 -5.54 -7.27 -2.72
C LEU A 54 -6.37 -8.02 -3.78
N LYS A 55 -5.79 -9.07 -4.40
CA LYS A 55 -6.39 -9.86 -5.49
C LYS A 55 -6.84 -9.03 -6.69
N VAL A 56 -6.06 -8.00 -7.05
CA VAL A 56 -6.40 -7.06 -8.13
C VAL A 56 -5.12 -6.60 -8.83
N ASN A 57 -5.22 -6.23 -10.11
CA ASN A 57 -4.12 -5.54 -10.77
C ASN A 57 -4.09 -4.08 -10.33
N ILE A 58 -2.90 -3.59 -10.00
CA ILE A 58 -2.69 -2.19 -9.58
C ILE A 58 -2.06 -1.45 -10.76
N SER A 59 -2.61 -0.30 -11.11
CA SER A 59 -2.09 0.53 -12.20
C SER A 59 -0.78 1.19 -11.79
N LYS A 60 0.06 1.51 -12.79
CA LYS A 60 1.30 2.26 -12.58
C LYS A 60 1.03 3.62 -11.94
N ASP A 61 -0.04 4.31 -12.36
CA ASP A 61 -0.44 5.61 -11.81
C ASP A 61 -0.73 5.54 -10.31
N PHE A 62 -1.30 4.44 -9.82
CA PHE A 62 -1.52 4.26 -8.38
C PHE A 62 -0.19 4.08 -7.64
N TYR A 63 0.76 3.35 -8.22
CA TYR A 63 2.10 3.20 -7.65
C TYR A 63 2.86 4.51 -7.59
N GLU A 64 2.77 5.34 -8.62
CA GLU A 64 3.38 6.67 -8.65
C GLU A 64 2.77 7.57 -7.57
N LYS A 65 1.43 7.61 -7.45
CA LYS A 65 0.73 8.32 -6.35
C LYS A 65 1.14 7.81 -4.97
N LEU A 66 1.28 6.51 -4.81
CA LEU A 66 1.70 5.90 -3.55
C LEU A 66 3.16 6.27 -3.21
N GLU A 67 4.04 6.32 -4.20
CA GLU A 67 5.43 6.74 -4.03
C GLU A 67 5.52 8.21 -3.59
N GLU A 68 4.79 9.10 -4.27
CA GLU A 68 4.70 10.52 -3.90
C GLU A 68 4.12 10.72 -2.50
N PHE A 69 3.07 9.97 -2.17
CA PHE A 69 2.48 9.99 -0.84
C PHE A 69 3.50 9.61 0.23
N LEU A 70 4.29 8.56 0.02
CA LEU A 70 5.34 8.15 0.95
C LEU A 70 6.46 9.17 1.08
N LYS A 71 6.82 9.87 -0.01
CA LYS A 71 7.83 10.97 0.04
C LYS A 71 7.35 12.16 0.86
N ASN A 72 6.06 12.46 0.81
CA ASN A 72 5.46 13.63 1.48
C ASN A 72 4.93 13.33 2.89
N TRP A 73 4.97 12.06 3.33
CA TRP A 73 4.49 11.65 4.64
C TRP A 73 5.55 11.88 5.73
N GLN A 74 5.60 13.09 6.29
CA GLN A 74 6.38 13.44 7.50
C GLN A 74 5.62 13.14 8.80
#